data_AF-A0A5K0WBX2-F1
#
_entry.id   AF-A0A5K0WBX2-F1
#
_cell.length_a   1.000
_cell.length_b   1.000
_cell.length_c   1.000
_cell.angle_alpha   90.00
_cell.angle_beta   90.00
_cell.angle_gamma   90.00
#
_symmetry.space_group_name_H-M   'P 1'
#
loop_
_entity.id
_entity.type
_entity.pdbx_description
1 polymer ?
#
loop_
_entity_poly.entity_id
_entity_poly.type
_entity_poly.pdbx_seq_one_letter_code
_entity_poly.pdbx_strand_id
1 'polypeptide(L)'
;NARPPIPSTCPPPLQALIEQCWSLHPEKRPEFWQIVKVLEQFESSIERDGTLNLVQNSTCRDQKKRLSRWISKLTLDNRINSSVRK
;
A
#
# COMPACT_ATOMS: atom_id res chain seq x y z
N ASN A 1 21.36 10.55 6.36
CA ASN A 1 20.23 10.01 5.59
C ASN A 1 19.65 11.07 4.67
N ALA A 2 20.24 11.23 3.48
CA ALA A 2 19.69 12.12 2.47
C ALA A 2 18.58 11.38 1.70
N ARG A 3 17.46 12.06 1.46
CA ARG A 3 16.38 11.55 0.60
C ARG A 3 16.49 12.24 -0.75
N PRO A 4 16.34 11.51 -1.86
CA PRO A 4 16.39 12.13 -3.17
C PRO A 4 15.20 13.09 -3.36
N PRO A 5 15.37 14.16 -4.14
CA PRO A 5 14.24 14.99 -4.55
C PRO A 5 13.25 14.16 -5.37
N ILE A 6 11.96 14.34 -5.11
CA ILE A 6 10.90 13.71 -5.89
C ILE A 6 10.78 14.49 -7.22
N PRO A 7 10.85 13.82 -8.38
CA PRO A 7 10.75 14.51 -9.66
C PRO A 7 9.35 15.12 -9.84
N SER A 8 9.26 16.25 -10.54
CA SER A 8 7.99 16.94 -10.83
C SER A 8 7.04 16.14 -11.73
N THR A 9 7.55 15.11 -12.41
CA THR A 9 6.76 14.17 -13.20
C THR A 9 6.07 13.11 -12.35
N CYS A 10 6.38 13.02 -11.05
CA CYS A 10 5.74 12.08 -10.15
C CYS A 10 4.26 12.45 -9.98
N PRO A 11 3.32 11.51 -10.18
CA PRO A 11 1.91 11.78 -9.96
C PRO A 11 1.65 12.27 -8.53
N PRO A 12 0.84 13.33 -8.32
CA PRO A 12 0.61 13.90 -6.99
C PRO A 12 0.20 12.88 -5.91
N PRO A 13 -0.63 11.84 -6.19
CA PRO A 13 -0.96 10.83 -5.19
C PRO A 13 0.24 9.98 -4.76
N LEU A 14 1.12 9.65 -5.71
CA LEU A 14 2.32 8.86 -5.43
C LEU A 14 3.34 9.70 -4.67
N GLN A 15 3.52 10.97 -5.05
CA GLN A 15 4.36 11.91 -4.30
C GLN A 15 3.90 12.02 -2.85
N ALA A 16 2.60 12.21 -2.61
CA ALA A 16 2.04 12.32 -1.26
C ALA A 16 2.25 11.04 -0.43
N LEU A 17 2.20 9.85 -1.04
CA LEU A 17 2.50 8.60 -0.36
C LEU A 17 4.00 8.50 -0.01
N ILE A 18 4.88 8.86 -0.93
CA ILE A 18 6.33 8.88 -0.72
C ILE A 18 6.68 9.82 0.46
N GLU A 19 6.11 11.02 0.48
CA GLU A 19 6.31 12.00 1.55
C GLU A 19 5.83 11.50 2.92
N GLN A 20 4.70 10.78 2.98
CA GLN A 20 4.21 10.14 4.20
C GLN A 20 5.17 9.04 4.70
N CYS A 21 5.60 8.14 3.82
CA CYS A 21 6.59 7.09 4.13
C CYS A 21 7.91 7.71 4.60
N TRP A 22 8.25 8.86 4.05
CA TRP A 22 9.41 9.67 4.40
C TRP A 22 9.06 10.77 5.42
N SER A 23 8.12 10.58 6.33
CA SER A 23 7.97 11.55 7.40
C SER A 23 9.25 11.67 8.24
N LEU A 24 9.64 12.90 8.61
CA LEU A 24 10.71 13.17 9.58
C LEU A 24 10.37 12.54 10.94
N HIS A 25 9.09 12.61 11.29
CA HIS A 25 8.47 12.06 12.48
C HIS A 25 8.10 10.58 12.24
N PRO A 26 8.77 9.61 12.89
CA PRO A 26 8.49 8.18 12.71
C PRO A 26 7.04 7.80 13.01
N GLU A 27 6.41 8.44 13.98
CA GLU A 27 5.03 8.22 14.42
C GLU A 27 3.99 8.62 13.36
N LYS A 28 4.37 9.46 12.39
CA LYS A 28 3.50 9.87 11.28
C LYS A 28 3.66 8.97 10.05
N ARG A 29 4.62 8.04 10.06
CA ARG A 29 4.81 7.13 8.92
C ARG A 29 3.66 6.13 8.90
N PRO A 30 3.12 5.83 7.71
CA PRO A 30 2.09 4.82 7.58
C PRO A 30 2.64 3.45 7.95
N GLU A 31 1.84 2.66 8.64
CA GLU A 31 2.10 1.25 8.83
C GLU A 31 2.08 0.54 7.47
N PHE A 32 2.82 -0.57 7.35
CA PHE A 32 2.96 -1.28 6.09
C PHE A 32 1.61 -1.64 5.44
N TRP A 33 0.61 -2.02 6.25
CA TRP A 33 -0.73 -2.34 5.75
C TRP A 33 -1.46 -1.13 5.15
N GLN A 34 -1.20 0.08 5.65
CA GLN A 34 -1.78 1.31 5.09
C GLN A 34 -1.15 1.60 3.73
N ILE A 35 0.16 1.36 3.59
CA ILE A 35 0.88 1.50 2.31
C ILE A 35 0.29 0.54 1.27
N VAL A 36 0.17 -0.75 1.61
CA VAL A 36 -0.39 -1.76 0.71
C VAL A 36 -1.79 -1.36 0.24
N LYS A 37 -2.65 -0.92 1.16
CA LYS A 37 -4.01 -0.49 0.83
C LYS A 37 -4.04 0.68 -0.16
N VAL A 38 -3.16 1.68 0.02
CA VAL A 38 -3.08 2.81 -0.91
C VAL A 38 -2.60 2.34 -2.28
N LEU A 39 -1.63 1.43 -2.34
CA LEU A 39 -1.14 0.87 -3.60
C LEU A 39 -2.21 0.03 -4.33
N GLU A 40 -2.98 -0.79 -3.61
CA GLU A 40 -4.13 -1.52 -4.18
C GLU A 40 -5.19 -0.57 -4.76
N GLN A 41 -5.44 0.56 -4.08
CA GLN A 41 -6.36 1.59 -4.58
C GLN A 41 -5.84 2.27 -5.85
N PHE A 42 -4.52 2.53 -5.92
CA PHE A 42 -3.88 3.06 -7.12
C PHE A 42 -4.05 2.11 -8.30
N GLU A 43 -3.75 0.83 -8.12
CA GLU A 43 -3.95 -0.21 -9.14
C GLU A 43 -5.40 -0.22 -9.63
N SER A 44 -6.37 -0.30 -8.73
CA SER A 44 -7.80 -0.29 -9.07
C SER A 44 -8.24 0.99 -9.80
N SER A 45 -7.69 2.16 -9.42
CA SER A 45 -8.03 3.44 -10.08
C SER A 45 -7.44 3.54 -11.49
N ILE A 46 -6.24 2.99 -11.70
CA ILE A 46 -5.61 2.92 -13.01
C ILE A 46 -6.42 1.99 -13.93
N GLU A 47 -6.84 0.82 -13.43
CA GLU A 47 -7.63 -0.13 -14.21
C GLU A 47 -8.99 0.42 -14.64
N ARG A 48 -9.64 1.23 -13.79
CA ARG A 48 -10.98 1.76 -14.05
C ARG A 48 -10.98 3.00 -14.93
N ASP A 49 -10.17 3.99 -14.55
CA ASP A 49 -10.30 5.36 -15.05
C ASP A 49 -8.99 5.86 -15.68
N GLY A 50 -7.92 5.04 -15.68
CA GLY A 50 -6.60 5.40 -16.19
C GLY A 50 -5.90 6.51 -15.39
N THR A 51 -6.40 6.83 -14.19
CA THR A 51 -5.91 7.94 -13.38
C THR A 51 -5.51 7.51 -11.97
N LEU A 52 -4.51 8.17 -11.41
CA LEU A 52 -4.11 8.02 -10.01
C LEU A 52 -4.91 9.01 -9.17
N ASN A 53 -5.75 8.53 -8.27
CA ASN A 53 -6.55 9.37 -7.38
C ASN A 53 -5.96 9.45 -5.96
N LEU A 54 -5.99 10.64 -5.36
CA LEU A 54 -5.59 10.87 -3.97
C LEU A 54 -6.76 10.51 -3.04
N VAL A 55 -6.67 9.38 -2.33
CA VAL A 55 -7.65 9.04 -1.29
C VAL A 55 -7.15 9.51 0.06
N GLN A 56 -7.96 10.33 0.74
CA GLN A 56 -7.73 10.70 2.13
C GLN A 56 -7.84 9.45 3.00
N ASN A 57 -6.79 9.16 3.77
CA ASN A 57 -6.76 8.09 4.76
C ASN A 57 -7.75 8.38 5.91
N SER A 58 -9.04 8.22 5.65
CA SER A 58 -10.10 8.40 6.62
C SER A 58 -10.15 7.20 7.58
N THR A 59 -9.51 7.40 8.74
CA THR A 59 -9.83 6.86 10.08
C THR A 59 -10.04 5.35 10.24
N CYS A 60 -9.05 4.72 10.87
CA CYS A 60 -9.12 3.87 12.08
C CYS A 60 -10.47 3.23 12.47
N ARG A 61 -10.71 1.95 12.10
CA ARG A 61 -10.99 0.85 13.07
C ARG A 61 -11.21 -0.55 12.47
N ASP A 62 -11.59 -0.73 11.21
CA ASP A 62 -12.16 -2.04 10.78
C ASP A 62 -11.31 -2.95 9.86
N GLN A 63 -10.09 -2.55 9.45
CA GLN A 63 -9.38 -3.26 8.37
C GLN A 63 -8.30 -4.28 8.79
N LYS A 64 -7.94 -4.41 10.08
CA LYS A 64 -7.05 -5.49 10.56
C LYS A 64 -7.58 -6.88 10.15
N LYS A 65 -8.90 -7.07 10.10
CA LYS A 65 -9.56 -8.32 9.68
C LYS A 65 -9.40 -8.63 8.20
N ARG A 66 -9.17 -7.63 7.33
CA ARG A 66 -8.96 -7.84 5.89
C ARG A 66 -7.51 -8.25 5.60
N LEU A 67 -6.55 -7.56 6.22
CA LEU A 67 -5.13 -7.92 6.09
C LEU A 67 -4.85 -9.32 6.66
N SER A 68 -5.39 -9.64 7.85
CA SER A 68 -5.26 -11.00 8.41
C SER A 68 -5.82 -12.06 7.47
N ARG A 69 -6.98 -11.81 6.83
CA ARG A 69 -7.55 -12.73 5.83
C ARG A 69 -6.66 -12.89 4.60
N TRP A 70 -6.05 -11.82 4.10
CA TRP A 70 -5.14 -11.88 2.96
C TRP A 70 -3.83 -12.61 3.30
N ILE A 71 -3.22 -12.34 4.45
CA ILE A 71 -2.04 -13.09 4.93
C ILE A 71 -2.37 -14.57 5.09
N SER A 72 -3.53 -14.92 5.65
CA SER A 72 -3.98 -16.32 5.73
C SER A 72 -4.18 -16.95 4.35
N LYS A 73 -4.72 -16.19 3.38
CA LYS A 73 -4.88 -16.65 1.99
C LYS A 73 -3.53 -16.90 1.32
N LEU A 74 -2.57 -15.98 1.43
CA LEU A 74 -1.22 -16.14 0.89
C LEU A 74 -0.46 -17.29 1.55
N THR A 75 -0.63 -17.48 2.86
CA THR A 75 -0.03 -18.61 3.58
C THR A 75 -0.64 -19.95 3.13
N LEU A 76 -1.94 -19.97 2.78
CA LEU A 76 -2.62 -21.14 2.23
C LEU A 76 -2.19 -21.43 0.78
N ASP A 77 -2.10 -20.40 -0.07
CA ASP A 77 -1.64 -20.51 -1.46
C ASP A 77 -0.19 -21.03 -1.51
N ASN A 78 0.67 -20.60 -0.58
CA ASN A 78 2.03 -21.14 -0.43
C ASN A 78 2.04 -22.60 0.05
N ARG A 79 1.11 -22.99 0.95
CA ARG A 79 0.97 -24.37 1.42
C ARG A 79 0.49 -25.31 0.30
N ILE A 80 -0.46 -24.87 -0.53
CA ILE A 80 -0.92 -25.62 -1.71
C ILE A 80 0.21 -25.78 -2.73
N ASN A 81 0.96 -24.71 -3.02
CA ASN A 81 2.12 -24.77 -3.93
C ASN A 81 3.23 -25.71 -3.42
N SER A 82 3.41 -25.80 -2.09
CA SER A 82 4.38 -26.72 -1.47
C SER A 82 3.96 -28.20 -1.52
N SER A 83 2.65 -28.49 -1.71
CA SER A 83 2.12 -29.85 -1.79
C SER A 83 2.11 -30.43 -3.21
N VAL A 84 2.33 -29.61 -4.25
CA VAL A 84 2.41 -30.03 -5.67
C VAL A 84 3.84 -30.43 -6.08
N ARG A 85 4.84 -30.23 -5.21
CA ARG A 85 6.24 -30.67 -5.42
C ARG A 85 6.63 -31.88 -4.55
N LYS A 86 5.84 -32.95 -4.61
CA LYS A 86 6.25 -34.30 -4.23
C LYS A 86 5.74 -35.30 -5.26
#